data_AF-A0A3C1B3L3-F1
#
_entry.id   AF-A0A3C1B3L3-F1
#
_cell.length_a   1.000
_cell.length_b   1.000
_cell.length_c   1.000
_cell.angle_alpha   90.00
_cell.angle_beta   90.00
_cell.angle_gamma   90.00
#
_symmetry.space_group_name_H-M   'P 1'
#
loop_
_entity.id
_entity.type
_entity.pdbx_description
1 polymer ?
#
loop_
_entity_poly.entity_id
_entity_poly.type
_entity_poly.pdbx_seq_one_letter_code
_entity_poly.pdbx_strand_id
1 'polypeptide(L)' 'GMCGGCRVTVGGETKFACVDGPDFDGHLVDFDEAMRRQQMYKKDEKKTLEAHRCRLTGELQGHA' A
#
# COMPACT_ATOMS: atom_id res chain seq x y z
N GLY A 1 13.58 -8.22 -0.37
CA GLY A 1 12.71 -9.23 -1.00
C GLY A 1 12.53 -10.48 -0.15
N MET A 2 12.22 -10.33 1.15
CA MET A 2 12.06 -11.48 2.05
C MET A 2 10.59 -11.86 2.29
N CYS A 3 9.65 -10.92 2.10
CA CYS A 3 8.24 -11.12 2.46
C CYS A 3 7.26 -11.12 1.27
N GLY A 4 7.65 -10.62 0.10
CA GLY A 4 6.75 -10.49 -1.06
C GLY A 4 5.58 -9.51 -0.87
N GLY A 5 5.55 -8.71 0.20
CA GLY A 5 4.49 -7.72 0.45
C GLY A 5 4.39 -6.68 -0.66
N CYS A 6 5.54 -6.24 -1.19
CA CYS A 6 5.67 -5.30 -2.29
C CYS A 6 5.62 -5.93 -3.69
N ARG A 7 5.10 -7.15 -3.83
CA ARG A 7 5.03 -7.79 -5.16
C ARG A 7 4.15 -7.00 -6.12
N VAL A 8 4.56 -6.97 -7.38
CA VAL A 8 3.85 -6.39 -8.52
C VAL A 8 4.06 -7.29 -9.74
N THR A 9 3.09 -7.36 -10.63
CA THR A 9 3.25 -8.03 -11.92
C THR A 9 3.74 -7.03 -12.97
N VAL A 10 4.87 -7.33 -13.61
CA VAL A 10 5.48 -6.50 -14.65
C VAL A 10 5.83 -7.39 -15.84
N GLY A 11 5.22 -7.16 -17.00
CA GLY A 11 5.43 -7.97 -18.20
C GLY A 11 5.01 -9.43 -18.04
N GLY A 12 4.04 -9.71 -17.17
CA GLY A 12 3.58 -11.07 -16.86
C GLY A 12 4.42 -11.82 -15.82
N GLU A 13 5.49 -11.20 -15.29
CA GLU A 13 6.32 -11.78 -14.24
C GLU A 13 6.07 -11.12 -12.89
N THR A 14 6.06 -11.93 -11.82
CA THR A 14 6.06 -11.40 -10.46
C THR A 14 7.44 -10.81 -10.13
N LYS A 15 7.47 -9.53 -9.79
CA LYS A 15 8.65 -8.78 -9.31
C LYS A 15 8.41 -8.26 -7.90
N PHE A 16 9.47 -7.98 -7.15
CA PHE A 16 9.41 -7.38 -5.82
C PHE A 16 9.93 -5.96 -5.86
N ALA A 17 9.05 -4.95 -5.74
CA ALA A 17 9.42 -3.56 -5.90
C ALA A 17 10.56 -3.09 -4.97
N CYS A 18 10.73 -3.69 -3.78
CA CYS A 18 11.81 -3.34 -2.85
C CYS A 18 13.19 -3.92 -3.21
N VAL A 19 13.29 -4.75 -4.26
CA VAL A 19 14.57 -5.33 -4.74
C VAL A 19 14.74 -5.10 -6.24
N ASP A 20 13.68 -5.36 -7.01
CA ASP A 20 13.68 -5.31 -8.47
C ASP A 20 13.26 -3.93 -9.02
N GLY A 21 12.79 -3.02 -8.15
CA GLY A 21 12.27 -1.69 -8.51
C GLY A 21 12.93 -0.56 -7.68
N PRO A 22 12.19 0.50 -7.28
CA PRO A 22 10.73 0.68 -7.35
C PRO A 22 10.22 1.13 -8.74
N ASP A 23 11.12 1.59 -9.60
CA ASP A 23 10.79 2.09 -10.94
C ASP A 23 10.71 0.94 -11.95
N PHE A 24 9.64 0.92 -12.74
CA PHE A 24 9.39 -0.06 -13.79
C PHE A 24 8.90 0.65 -15.05
N ASP A 25 8.98 -0.01 -16.21
CA ASP A 25 8.26 0.47 -17.39
C ASP A 25 6.74 0.37 -17.12
N GLY A 26 6.11 1.53 -16.97
CA GLY A 26 4.69 1.63 -16.64
C GLY A 26 3.78 0.91 -17.64
N HIS A 27 4.17 0.77 -18.90
CA HIS A 27 3.36 0.04 -19.89
C HIS A 27 3.30 -1.46 -19.65
N LEU A 28 4.23 -1.98 -18.86
CA LEU A 28 4.31 -3.40 -18.52
C LEU A 28 3.71 -3.71 -17.15
N VAL A 29 3.37 -2.70 -16.34
CA VAL A 29 2.84 -2.87 -14.99
C VAL A 29 1.35 -3.23 -15.03
N ASP A 30 0.95 -4.27 -14.29
CA ASP A 30 -0.46 -4.53 -13.98
C ASP A 30 -0.94 -3.58 -12.87
N PHE A 31 -1.50 -2.44 -13.27
CA PHE A 31 -2.00 -1.43 -12.33
C PHE A 31 -3.28 -1.87 -11.60
N ASP A 32 -4.12 -2.71 -12.21
CA ASP A 32 -5.34 -3.19 -11.57
C ASP A 32 -5.02 -4.12 -10.40
N GLU A 33 -4.04 -5.01 -10.56
CA GLU A 33 -3.49 -5.81 -9.47
C GLU A 33 -2.88 -4.91 -8.40
N ALA A 34 -1.98 -3.99 -8.78
CA ALA A 34 -1.26 -3.13 -7.85
C ALA A 34 -2.21 -2.27 -7.00
N MET A 35 -3.22 -1.64 -7.61
CA MET A 35 -4.22 -0.84 -6.91
C MET A 35 -5.09 -1.68 -5.97
N ARG A 36 -5.51 -2.88 -6.40
CA ARG A 36 -6.31 -3.78 -5.56
C ARG A 36 -5.54 -4.22 -4.32
N ARG A 37 -4.22 -4.47 -4.46
CA ARG A 37 -3.33 -4.80 -3.34
C ARG A 37 -3.17 -3.64 -2.35
N GLN A 38 -3.04 -2.41 -2.84
CA GLN A 38 -2.95 -1.22 -1.98
C GLN A 38 -4.21 -0.99 -1.14
N GLN A 39 -5.37 -1.43 -1.61
CA GLN A 39 -6.63 -1.26 -0.87
C GLN A 39 -6.86 -2.32 0.22
N MET A 40 -5.99 -3.33 0.35
CA MET A 40 -6.20 -4.49 1.22
C MET A 40 -6.45 -4.12 2.69
N TYR A 41 -5.76 -3.10 3.19
CA TYR A 41 -5.85 -2.67 4.60
C TYR A 41 -6.69 -1.41 4.81
N LYS A 42 -7.34 -0.89 3.76
CA LYS A 42 -8.06 0.40 3.82
C LYS A 42 -9.09 0.49 4.95
N LYS A 43 -9.75 -0.64 5.28
CA LYS A 43 -10.71 -0.71 6.39
C LYS A 43 -10.03 -0.60 7.75
N ASP A 44 -8.90 -1.27 7.93
CA ASP A 44 -8.17 -1.27 9.20
C ASP A 44 -7.40 0.04 9.40
N GLU A 45 -6.87 0.61 8.32
CA GLU A 45 -6.31 1.96 8.28
C GLU A 45 -7.37 2.99 8.72
N LYS A 46 -8.58 2.93 8.16
CA LYS A 46 -9.69 3.81 8.54
C LYS A 46 -10.03 3.68 10.03
N LYS A 47 -10.23 2.45 10.53
CA LYS A 47 -10.53 2.21 11.95
C LYS A 47 -9.42 2.75 12.87
N THR A 48 -8.16 2.54 12.48
CA THR A 48 -7.01 3.00 13.26
C THR A 48 -6.95 4.52 13.28
N LEU A 49 -7.24 5.16 12.15
CA LEU A 49 -7.29 6.62 12.06
C LEU A 49 -8.40 7.17 12.96
N GLU A 50 -9.64 6.65 12.85
CA GLU A 50 -10.79 7.08 13.68
C GLU A 50 -10.54 6.89 15.19
N ALA A 51 -9.80 5.84 15.57
CA ALA A 51 -9.42 5.58 16.96
C ALA A 51 -8.12 6.30 17.38
N HIS A 52 -7.44 6.99 16.46
CA HIS A 52 -6.14 7.59 16.75
C HIS A 52 -6.30 8.78 17.68
N ARG A 53 -5.70 8.68 18.87
CA ARG A 53 -5.56 9.81 19.78
C ARG A 53 -4.19 10.44 19.60
N CYS A 54 -4.16 11.66 19.07
CA CYS A 54 -2.91 12.35 18.80
C CYS A 54 -2.17 12.61 20.12
N ARG A 55 -0.87 12.25 20.19
CA ARG A 55 -0.05 12.49 21.39
C ARG A 55 0.36 13.95 21.58
N LEU A 56 0.24 14.77 20.53
CA LEU A 56 0.57 16.19 20.58
C LEU A 56 -0.62 17.05 21.01
N THR A 57 -1.81 16.78 20.46
CA THR A 57 -3.02 17.57 20.75
C THR A 57 -3.96 16.91 21.76
N GLY A 58 -3.84 15.59 21.99
CA GLY A 58 -4.72 14.83 22.88
C GLY A 58 -6.11 14.53 22.30
N GLU A 59 -6.40 15.06 21.11
CA GLU A 59 -7.68 14.94 20.39
C GLU A 59 -7.78 13.59 19.66
N LEU A 60 -9.01 13.08 19.52
CA LEU A 60 -9.31 11.96 18.64
C LEU A 60 -9.30 12.49 17.19
N GLN A 61 -8.41 11.97 16.35
CA GLN A 61 -8.35 12.33 14.93
C GLN A 61 -9.47 11.60 14.16
N GLY A 62 -10.58 12.29 13.97
CA GLY A 62 -11.63 11.90 13.04
C GLY A 62 -12.23 13.17 12.45
N HIS A 63 -11.66 13.68 11.36
CA HIS A 63 -12.26 14.81 10.66
C HIS A 63 -13.51 14.33 9.90
N ALA A 64 -14.66 14.78 10.40
CA ALA A 64 -16.01 14.82 9.83
C ALA A 64 -16.76 13.48 9.69
#